data_AF-A0A1T5A949-F1
#
_entry.id   AF-A0A1T5A949-F1
#
_cell.length_a   1.000
_cell.length_b   1.000
_cell.length_c   1.000
_cell.angle_alpha   90.00
_cell.angle_beta   90.00
_cell.angle_gamma   90.00
#
_symmetry.space_group_name_H-M   'P 1'
#
loop_
_entity.id
_entity.type
_entity.pdbx_description
1 polymer ?
#
loop_
_entity_poly.entity_id
_entity_poly.type
_entity_poly.pdbx_seq_one_letter_code
_entity_poly.pdbx_strand_id
1 'polypeptide(L)' 'MLMTDAELLQAIDAFIADTNIKPTRLGLDALGDGNLVSNLRNGRSLTLRNAERLMRFMAEYQRAPQAAA' A
#
# COMPACT_ATOMS: atom_id res chain seq x y z
N MET A 1 12.63 6.14 10.39
CA MET A 1 11.46 6.31 11.28
C MET A 1 10.74 4.96 11.29
N LEU A 2 10.62 4.31 12.45
CA LEU A 2 9.88 3.04 12.57
C LEU A 2 8.39 3.39 12.53
N MET A 3 7.77 3.26 11.37
CA MET A 3 6.33 3.43 11.19
C MET A 3 5.64 2.18 11.77
N THR A 4 4.61 2.38 12.59
CA THR A 4 3.82 1.27 13.14
C THR A 4 2.90 0.67 12.08
N ASP A 5 2.41 -0.55 12.30
CA ASP A 5 1.43 -1.20 11.41
C ASP A 5 0.15 -0.36 11.23
N ALA A 6 -0.33 0.28 12.29
CA ALA A 6 -1.47 1.18 12.26
C ALA A 6 -1.20 2.41 11.37
N GLU A 7 -0.05 3.05 11.51
CA GLU A 7 0.33 4.19 10.67
C GLU A 7 0.48 3.78 9.19
N LEU A 8 1.06 2.61 8.93
CA LEU A 8 1.16 2.07 7.58
C LEU A 8 -0.23 1.82 6.99
N LEU A 9 -1.15 1.27 7.77
CA LEU A 9 -2.53 1.05 7.34
C LEU A 9 -3.24 2.37 7.03
N GLN A 10 -3.06 3.41 7.85
CA GLN A 10 -3.61 4.74 7.58
C GLN A 10 -3.02 5.35 6.29
N ALA A 11 -1.72 5.20 6.06
CA ALA A 11 -1.08 5.67 4.83
C ALA A 11 -1.61 4.94 3.58
N ILE A 12 -1.83 3.63 3.69
CA ILE A 12 -2.42 2.83 2.61
C ILE A 12 -3.87 3.26 2.34
N ASP A 13 -4.67 3.49 3.38
CA ASP A 13 -6.08 3.88 3.22
C ASP A 13 -6.20 5.27 2.57
N ALA A 14 -5.36 6.22 3.02
CA ALA A 14 -5.26 7.53 2.39
C ALA A 14 -4.81 7.45 0.92
N PHE A 15 -3.82 6.59 0.62
CA PHE A 15 -3.36 6.36 -0.75
C PHE A 15 -4.45 5.75 -1.63
N ILE A 16 -5.22 4.78 -1.12
CA ILE A 16 -6.36 4.19 -1.83
C ILE A 16 -7.44 5.24 -2.09
N ALA A 17 -7.73 6.11 -1.11
CA ALA A 17 -8.70 7.18 -1.26
C ALA A 17 -8.27 8.22 -2.32
N ASP A 18 -6.99 8.58 -2.35
CA ASP A 18 -6.42 9.54 -3.31
C ASP A 18 -6.36 8.99 -4.74
N THR A 19 -5.96 7.72 -4.88
CA THR A 19 -5.73 7.10 -6.19
C THR A 19 -6.91 6.31 -6.74
N ASN A 20 -7.91 6.02 -5.89
CA ASN A 20 -9.03 5.12 -6.15
C ASN A 20 -8.62 3.71 -6.64
N ILE A 21 -7.38 3.28 -6.34
CA ILE A 21 -6.89 1.94 -6.68
C ILE A 21 -7.55 0.88 -5.80
N LYS A 22 -7.87 -0.27 -6.38
CA LYS A 22 -8.42 -1.39 -5.60
C LYS A 22 -7.36 -1.93 -4.62
N PRO A 23 -7.69 -2.19 -3.34
CA PRO A 23 -6.75 -2.73 -2.34
C PRO A 23 -6.12 -4.07 -2.76
N THR A 24 -6.91 -4.93 -3.41
CA THR A 24 -6.42 -6.19 -3.99
C THR A 24 -5.38 -5.95 -5.08
N ARG A 25 -5.59 -4.91 -5.90
CA ARG A 25 -4.67 -4.56 -6.99
C ARG A 25 -3.38 -3.95 -6.45
N LEU A 26 -3.48 -3.06 -5.47
CA LEU A 26 -2.33 -2.53 -4.74
C LEU A 26 -1.43 -3.66 -4.20
N GLY A 27 -2.01 -4.65 -3.53
CA GLY A 27 -1.26 -5.78 -2.99
C GLY A 27 -0.61 -6.66 -4.06
N LEU A 28 -1.33 -6.93 -5.16
CA LEU A 28 -0.81 -7.68 -6.31
C LEU A 28 0.33 -6.94 -7.01
N ASP A 29 0.17 -5.66 -7.29
CA ASP A 29 1.17 -4.86 -8.02
C ASP A 29 2.41 -4.57 -7.16
N ALA A 30 2.25 -4.34 -5.85
CA ALA A 30 3.38 -4.05 -4.96
C ALA A 30 4.17 -5.30 -4.52
N LEU A 31 3.45 -6.36 -4.14
CA LEU A 31 4.03 -7.55 -3.49
C LEU A 31 3.64 -8.88 -4.12
N GLY A 32 2.69 -8.90 -5.07
CA GLY A 32 2.13 -10.13 -5.62
C GLY A 32 1.08 -10.79 -4.72
N ASP A 33 0.55 -10.07 -3.73
CA ASP A 33 -0.40 -10.61 -2.74
C ASP A 33 -1.70 -9.81 -2.73
N GLY A 34 -2.77 -10.35 -3.32
CA GLY A 34 -4.09 -9.69 -3.36
C GLY A 34 -4.81 -9.61 -2.01
N ASN A 35 -4.35 -10.35 -1.00
CA ASN A 35 -4.90 -10.33 0.35
C ASN A 35 -4.09 -9.44 1.31
N LEU A 36 -3.07 -8.73 0.81
CA LEU A 36 -2.18 -7.90 1.63
C LEU A 36 -2.94 -6.91 2.52
N VAL A 37 -3.79 -6.07 1.92
CA VAL A 37 -4.52 -5.02 2.64
C VAL A 37 -5.52 -5.61 3.63
N SER A 38 -6.21 -6.69 3.25
CA SER A 38 -7.12 -7.40 4.14
C SER A 38 -6.39 -7.99 5.35
N ASN A 39 -5.21 -8.56 5.13
CA ASN A 39 -4.37 -9.10 6.19
C ASN A 39 -3.89 -8.00 7.14
N LEU A 40 -3.45 -6.84 6.60
CA LEU A 40 -3.06 -5.67 7.40
C LEU A 40 -4.24 -5.16 8.26
N ARG A 41 -5.44 -5.08 7.68
CA ARG A 41 -6.67 -4.69 8.39
C ARG A 41 -7.05 -5.67 9.50
N ASN A 42 -6.71 -6.95 9.34
CA ASN A 42 -6.89 -7.99 10.35
C ASN A 42 -5.79 -8.02 11.42
N GLY A 43 -4.89 -7.01 11.45
CA GLY A 43 -3.82 -6.91 12.45
C GLY A 43 -2.57 -7.74 12.14
N ARG A 44 -2.41 -8.23 10.89
CA ARG A 44 -1.16 -8.88 10.49
C ARG A 44 -0.07 -7.83 10.29
N SER A 45 1.07 -8.01 10.95
CA SER A 45 2.24 -7.17 10.71
C SER A 45 2.97 -7.58 9.42
N LEU A 46 3.41 -6.59 8.63
CA LEU A 46 4.32 -6.79 7.53
C LEU A 46 5.77 -6.86 8.02
N THR A 47 6.60 -7.61 7.31
CA THR A 47 8.05 -7.52 7.47
C THR A 47 8.55 -6.19 6.93
N LEU A 48 9.66 -5.67 7.48
CA LEU A 48 10.26 -4.42 7.03
C LEU A 48 10.49 -4.38 5.51
N ARG A 49 11.01 -5.48 4.95
CA ARG A 49 11.21 -5.63 3.50
C ARG A 49 9.94 -5.45 2.69
N ASN A 50 8.81 -5.96 3.17
CA ASN A 50 7.54 -5.83 2.47
C ASN A 50 6.94 -4.43 2.63
N ALA A 51 7.09 -3.82 3.81
CA ALA A 51 6.71 -2.44 4.03
C ALA A 51 7.50 -1.48 3.12
N GLU A 52 8.82 -1.65 3.00
CA GLU A 52 9.67 -0.85 2.11
C GLU A 52 9.26 -0.98 0.63
N ARG A 53 8.97 -2.19 0.17
CA ARG A 53 8.48 -2.43 -1.20
C ARG A 53 7.13 -1.76 -1.45
N LEU A 54 6.21 -1.85 -0.49
CA LEU A 54 4.90 -1.20 -0.59
C LEU A 54 5.02 0.33 -0.62
N MET A 55 5.87 0.90 0.24
CA MET A 55 6.15 2.34 0.26
C MET A 55 6.77 2.81 -1.06
N ARG A 56 7.73 2.04 -1.61
CA ARG A 56 8.31 2.34 -2.94
C ARG A 56 7.25 2.35 -4.03
N PHE A 57 6.38 1.33 -4.06
CA PHE A 57 5.29 1.26 -5.00
C PHE A 57 4.36 2.49 -4.92
N MET A 58 3.94 2.87 -3.70
CA MET A 58 3.10 4.05 -3.49
C MET A 58 3.78 5.34 -3.99
N ALA A 59 5.07 5.50 -3.71
CA ALA A 59 5.86 6.65 -4.17
C ALA A 59 6.03 6.69 -5.70
N GLU A 60 6.27 5.55 -6.33
CA GLU A 60 6.36 5.42 -7.79
C GLU A 60 5.02 5.70 -8.46
N TYR A 61 3.92 5.25 -7.86
CA TYR A 61 2.57 5.47 -8.36
C TYR A 61 2.14 6.93 -8.27
N GLN A 62 2.47 7.65 -7.18
CA GLN A 62 2.23 9.10 -7.07
C GLN A 62 3.07 9.90 -8.07
N ARG A 63 4.30 9.45 -8.35
CA ARG A 63 5.23 10.13 -9.26
C ARG A 63 4.92 9.91 -10.73
N ALA A 64 4.25 8.81 -11.07
CA ALA A 64 3.61 8.63 -12.35
C ALA A 64 2.16 9.09 -12.20
N PRO A 65 1.86 10.40 -12.23
CA PRO A 65 0.48 10.84 -12.27
C PRO A 65 -0.12 10.13 -13.46
N GLN A 66 -1.17 9.35 -13.21
CA GLN A 66 -1.99 8.84 -14.28
C GLN A 66 -2.49 10.07 -15.04
N ALA A 67 -1.83 10.33 -16.17
CA ALA A 67 -2.35 11.08 -17.28
C ALA A 67 -3.59 10.31 -17.80
N ALA A 68 -4.69 10.42 -17.05
CA ALA A 68 -6.00 9.93 -17.41
C ALA A 68 -7.05 10.53 -16.46
N ALA A 69 -7.26 11.84 -16.58
CA ALA A 69 -8.58 12.45 -16.40
C ALA A 69 -8.69 13.61 -17.39
#